data_AF-A0A9D3XL56-F1
#
_entry.id   AF-A0A9D3XL56-F1
#
_cell.length_a   1.000
_cell.length_b   1.000
_cell.length_c   1.000
_cell.angle_alpha   90.00
_cell.angle_beta   90.00
_cell.angle_gamma   90.00
#
_symmetry.space_group_name_H-M   'P 1'
#
loop_
_entity.id
_entity.type
_entity.pdbx_description
1 polymer ?
#
loop_
_entity_poly.entity_id
_entity_poly.type
_entity_poly.pdbx_seq_one_letter_code
_entity_poly.pdbx_strand_id
1 'polypeptide(L)'
;MEVGAWTYHYGDKSDYSWELARNFCRSFYTDLVAIQNQREIAYLNSVLPHSRTYYWIGLRKIKNVWTWVGTNKALTKEAENWANREPSNKGRNQDCVEIYIKRDLDAGRWNDEHCQKKKRALCYQASCQRSSCSQRGECVETIGNYTCDCYPGFYGPECEHVVRCKNLHPGPDCSHPLGEFSYNSTCKFQCQEGFELQGLDTVQCLASGNWTAAAPECAEPLQSRSEAEMNQMEMSSPPPADDAIYANFNFHERDTQAEEEVYTEEKIRPIETNDDNIYTNINPRHR
;
A
#
# COMPACT_ATOMS: atom_id res chain seq x y z
N MET A 1 8.17 -4.21 -4.51
CA MET A 1 8.11 -3.49 -5.79
C MET A 1 6.83 -3.91 -6.45
N GLU A 2 5.87 -3.00 -6.38
CA GLU A 2 4.51 -3.20 -6.87
C GLU A 2 4.49 -3.22 -8.38
N VAL A 3 3.62 -4.08 -8.89
CA VAL A 3 3.50 -4.36 -10.30
C VAL A 3 2.64 -3.26 -10.90
N GLY A 4 3.24 -2.32 -11.63
CA GLY A 4 2.48 -1.42 -12.48
C GLY A 4 1.84 -2.22 -13.63
N ALA A 5 0.55 -2.09 -13.96
CA ALA A 5 0.03 -2.55 -15.25
C ALA A 5 -1.34 -2.06 -15.79
N TRP A 6 -1.44 -2.25 -17.09
CA TRP A 6 -2.42 -1.76 -18.04
C TRP A 6 -2.87 -3.04 -18.81
N THR A 7 -4.00 -3.05 -19.53
CA THR A 7 -4.35 -4.22 -20.37
C THR A 7 -3.52 -4.22 -21.66
N TYR A 8 -3.16 -5.39 -22.19
CA TYR A 8 -2.32 -5.51 -23.38
C TYR A 8 -3.11 -5.98 -24.60
N HIS A 9 -2.82 -5.35 -25.74
CA HIS A 9 -3.48 -5.63 -27.02
C HIS A 9 -2.43 -5.71 -28.13
N TYR A 10 -2.70 -6.38 -29.24
CA TYR A 10 -1.74 -6.45 -30.34
C TYR A 10 -2.39 -6.40 -31.71
N GLY A 11 -1.66 -5.86 -32.68
CA GLY A 11 -2.05 -5.89 -34.09
C GLY A 11 -1.88 -7.31 -34.65
N ASP A 12 -2.98 -8.01 -34.90
CA ASP A 12 -3.02 -9.39 -35.39
C ASP A 12 -3.11 -9.49 -36.92
N LYS A 13 -3.64 -8.46 -37.58
CA LYS A 13 -3.92 -8.45 -39.03
C LYS A 13 -2.78 -7.96 -39.92
N SER A 14 -1.79 -7.25 -39.39
CA SER A 14 -0.74 -6.62 -40.21
C SER A 14 0.53 -6.34 -39.42
N ASP A 15 1.64 -6.24 -40.15
CA ASP A 15 2.93 -5.81 -39.63
C ASP A 15 3.21 -4.35 -40.04
N TYR A 16 3.71 -3.56 -39.08
CA TYR A 16 3.85 -2.12 -39.19
C TYR A 16 5.31 -1.70 -39.01
N SER A 17 5.70 -0.57 -39.62
CA SER A 17 6.89 0.15 -39.15
C SER A 17 6.59 0.73 -37.77
N TRP A 18 7.62 1.05 -36.99
CA TRP A 18 7.44 1.46 -35.60
C TRP A 18 6.49 2.67 -35.46
N GLU A 19 6.65 3.73 -36.26
CA GLU A 19 5.74 4.88 -36.25
C GLU A 19 4.28 4.50 -36.57
N LEU A 20 4.06 3.59 -37.52
CA LEU A 20 2.72 3.12 -37.85
C LEU A 20 2.13 2.21 -36.76
N ALA A 21 2.96 1.39 -36.11
CA ALA A 21 2.58 0.57 -34.97
C ALA A 21 2.13 1.45 -33.80
N ARG A 22 2.86 2.54 -33.55
CA ARG A 22 2.50 3.53 -32.54
C ARG A 22 1.20 4.23 -32.87
N ASN A 23 1.03 4.68 -34.10
CA ASN A 23 -0.23 5.31 -34.53
C ASN A 23 -1.41 4.34 -34.36
N PHE A 24 -1.25 3.07 -34.74
CA PHE A 24 -2.26 2.04 -34.48
C PHE A 24 -2.61 1.96 -32.98
N CYS A 25 -1.62 1.82 -32.10
CA CYS A 25 -1.88 1.74 -30.67
C CYS A 25 -2.56 3.00 -30.11
N ARG A 26 -2.20 4.20 -30.56
CA ARG A 26 -2.82 5.45 -30.12
C ARG A 26 -4.23 5.68 -30.70
N SER A 27 -4.57 5.03 -31.81
CA SER A 27 -5.90 5.13 -32.41
C SER A 27 -6.92 4.21 -31.72
N PHE A 28 -6.49 3.07 -31.19
CA PHE A 28 -7.40 2.06 -30.64
C PHE A 28 -7.23 1.80 -29.14
N TYR A 29 -6.08 2.18 -28.56
CA TYR A 29 -5.70 1.92 -27.17
C TYR A 29 -5.03 3.18 -26.59
N THR A 30 -4.09 3.02 -25.64
CA THR A 30 -3.37 4.18 -25.09
C THR A 30 -2.08 4.48 -25.88
N ASP A 31 -1.11 3.56 -25.92
CA ASP A 31 0.12 3.71 -26.73
C ASP A 31 0.80 2.32 -26.91
N LEU A 32 1.97 2.27 -27.56
CA LEU A 32 2.83 1.07 -27.55
C LEU A 32 3.26 0.72 -26.13
N VAL A 33 3.36 -0.58 -25.83
CA VAL A 33 3.63 -1.12 -24.48
C VAL A 33 4.82 -0.44 -23.80
N ALA A 34 4.59 0.01 -22.56
CA ALA A 34 5.63 0.40 -21.62
C ALA A 34 5.75 -0.68 -20.56
N ILE A 35 6.95 -1.24 -20.37
CA ILE A 35 7.19 -2.38 -19.47
C ILE A 35 7.89 -1.87 -18.21
N GLN A 36 7.37 -2.22 -17.02
CA GLN A 36 7.84 -1.64 -15.77
C GLN A 36 8.71 -2.60 -14.95
N ASN A 37 8.61 -3.90 -15.20
CA ASN A 37 9.33 -4.93 -14.43
C ASN A 37 9.44 -6.27 -15.18
N GLN A 38 10.22 -7.20 -14.63
CA GLN A 38 10.42 -8.54 -15.19
C GLN A 38 9.17 -9.42 -15.16
N ARG A 39 8.22 -9.19 -14.25
CA ARG A 39 6.97 -9.97 -14.17
C ARG A 39 6.08 -9.71 -15.38
N GLU A 40 5.99 -8.45 -15.82
CA GLU A 40 5.29 -8.09 -17.06
C GLU A 40 5.90 -8.79 -18.27
N ILE A 41 7.23 -8.86 -18.37
CA ILE A 41 7.92 -9.54 -19.48
C ILE A 41 7.53 -11.02 -19.51
N ALA A 42 7.59 -11.69 -18.36
CA ALA A 42 7.21 -13.10 -18.23
C ALA A 42 5.73 -13.31 -18.61
N TYR A 43 4.84 -12.42 -18.17
CA TYR A 43 3.42 -12.44 -18.50
C TYR A 43 3.18 -12.26 -20.01
N LEU A 44 3.77 -11.23 -20.63
CA LEU A 44 3.65 -10.98 -22.07
C LEU A 44 4.14 -12.19 -22.88
N ASN A 45 5.25 -12.80 -22.48
CA ASN A 45 5.81 -13.96 -23.16
C ASN A 45 4.93 -15.22 -23.03
N SER A 46 4.13 -15.35 -21.96
CA SER A 46 3.23 -16.50 -21.79
C SER A 46 1.94 -16.33 -22.61
N VAL A 47 1.33 -15.14 -22.57
CA VAL A 47 -0.01 -14.91 -23.14
C VAL A 47 0.00 -14.55 -24.63
N LEU A 48 1.04 -13.86 -25.13
CA LEU A 48 1.07 -13.44 -26.53
C LEU A 48 1.36 -14.62 -27.48
N PRO A 49 0.75 -14.66 -28.67
CA PRO A 49 1.10 -15.67 -29.67
C PRO A 49 2.50 -15.40 -30.25
N HIS A 50 3.15 -16.47 -30.73
CA HIS A 50 4.41 -16.32 -31.47
C HIS A 50 4.16 -15.54 -32.78
N SER A 51 5.11 -14.68 -33.15
CA SER A 51 5.14 -14.00 -34.45
C SER A 51 6.54 -14.07 -35.03
N ARG A 52 6.65 -14.45 -36.31
CA ARG A 52 7.95 -14.52 -37.02
C ARG A 52 8.67 -13.18 -37.09
N THR A 53 7.93 -12.08 -37.09
CA THR A 53 8.45 -10.71 -37.14
C THR A 53 8.57 -10.06 -35.77
N TYR A 54 8.19 -10.77 -34.71
CA TYR A 54 8.12 -10.28 -33.33
C TYR A 54 7.22 -9.04 -33.18
N TYR A 55 7.41 -8.29 -32.09
CA TYR A 55 6.53 -7.21 -31.69
C TYR A 55 7.33 -5.94 -31.42
N TRP A 56 6.82 -4.80 -31.88
CA TRP A 56 7.30 -3.48 -31.48
C TRP A 56 6.85 -3.13 -30.06
N ILE A 57 7.77 -2.60 -29.25
CA ILE A 57 7.45 -2.01 -27.94
C ILE A 57 7.65 -0.49 -27.95
N GLY A 58 7.12 0.18 -26.93
CA GLY A 58 7.14 1.64 -26.79
C GLY A 58 8.47 2.22 -26.31
N LEU A 59 9.58 1.49 -26.45
CA LEU A 59 10.90 1.95 -26.02
C LEU A 59 11.63 2.59 -27.20
N ARG A 60 12.11 3.83 -27.01
CA ARG A 60 12.86 4.61 -27.99
C ARG A 60 14.11 5.21 -27.37
N LYS A 61 15.16 5.38 -28.17
CA LYS A 61 16.32 6.20 -27.78
C LYS A 61 16.05 7.67 -28.10
N ILE A 62 15.94 8.51 -27.08
CA ILE A 62 15.69 9.96 -27.19
C ILE A 62 16.82 10.69 -26.47
N LYS A 63 17.60 11.51 -27.21
CA LYS A 63 18.78 12.23 -26.66
C LYS A 63 19.72 11.30 -25.86
N ASN A 64 20.01 10.10 -26.39
CA ASN A 64 20.83 9.05 -25.78
C ASN A 64 20.25 8.37 -24.52
N VAL A 65 18.99 8.64 -24.15
CA VAL A 65 18.30 7.95 -23.05
C VAL A 65 17.21 7.04 -23.61
N TRP A 66 17.14 5.80 -23.13
CA TRP A 66 16.03 4.89 -23.44
C TRP A 66 14.79 5.34 -22.66
N THR A 67 13.74 5.71 -23.39
CA THR A 67 12.53 6.30 -22.83
C THR A 67 11.30 5.57 -23.35
N TRP A 68 10.38 5.25 -22.43
CA TRP A 68 9.06 4.73 -22.74
C TRP A 68 8.19 5.85 -23.30
N VAL A 69 7.90 5.81 -24.60
CA VAL A 69 7.23 6.94 -25.29
C VAL A 69 5.78 7.15 -24.86
N GLY A 70 5.12 6.11 -24.33
CA GLY A 70 3.74 6.19 -23.85
C GLY A 70 3.61 6.84 -22.48
N THR A 71 4.59 6.67 -21.59
CA THR A 71 4.57 7.20 -20.21
C THR A 71 5.54 8.36 -19.99
N ASN A 72 6.40 8.64 -20.97
CA ASN A 72 7.50 9.59 -20.90
C ASN A 72 8.48 9.31 -19.73
N LYS A 73 8.54 8.06 -19.24
CA LYS A 73 9.45 7.63 -18.18
C LYS A 73 10.72 7.03 -18.79
N ALA A 74 11.87 7.32 -18.17
CA ALA A 74 13.13 6.68 -18.54
C ALA A 74 13.11 5.18 -18.17
N LEU A 75 13.88 4.37 -18.91
CA LEU A 75 14.07 2.95 -18.60
C LEU A 75 14.71 2.79 -17.22
N THR A 76 14.10 1.96 -16.38
CA THR A 76 14.64 1.59 -15.06
C THR A 76 15.47 0.32 -15.16
N LYS A 77 16.39 0.12 -14.21
CA LYS A 77 17.20 -1.11 -14.11
C LYS A 77 16.36 -2.36 -13.84
N GLU A 78 15.24 -2.21 -13.15
CA GLU A 78 14.30 -3.32 -12.89
C GLU A 78 13.61 -3.81 -14.16
N ALA A 79 13.24 -2.89 -15.06
CA ALA A 79 12.57 -3.22 -16.31
C ALA A 79 13.54 -3.72 -17.40
N GLU A 80 14.81 -3.32 -17.36
CA GLU A 80 15.81 -3.59 -18.41
C GLU A 80 15.92 -5.08 -18.75
N ASN A 81 15.76 -5.44 -20.03
CA ASN A 81 15.79 -6.84 -20.47
C ASN A 81 16.38 -7.05 -21.88
N TRP A 82 17.51 -6.42 -22.17
CA TRP A 82 18.22 -6.61 -23.44
C TRP A 82 18.67 -8.07 -23.64
N ALA A 83 18.63 -8.53 -24.89
CA ALA A 83 19.21 -9.80 -25.31
C ALA A 83 20.74 -9.76 -25.22
N ASN A 84 21.37 -10.94 -25.29
CA ASN A 84 22.82 -11.01 -25.23
C ASN A 84 23.46 -10.17 -26.36
N ARG A 85 24.35 -9.25 -25.99
CA ARG A 85 25.05 -8.29 -26.87
C ARG A 85 24.19 -7.15 -27.44
N GLU A 86 23.02 -6.90 -26.86
CA GLU A 86 22.16 -5.76 -27.19
C GLU A 86 22.12 -4.72 -26.04
N PRO A 87 21.86 -3.43 -26.30
CA PRO A 87 21.63 -2.83 -27.62
C PRO A 87 22.95 -2.61 -28.38
N SER A 88 23.03 -3.09 -29.61
CA SER A 88 24.27 -3.15 -30.38
C SER A 88 24.55 -1.92 -31.24
N ASN A 89 23.56 -1.04 -31.46
CA ASN A 89 23.66 0.19 -32.26
C ASN A 89 24.43 -0.02 -33.58
N LYS A 90 24.19 -1.15 -34.26
CA LYS A 90 24.94 -1.58 -35.46
C LYS A 90 24.70 -0.70 -36.71
N GLY A 91 23.89 0.37 -36.63
CA GLY A 91 23.66 1.31 -37.73
C GLY A 91 23.03 2.65 -37.35
N ARG A 92 22.92 3.58 -38.33
CA ARG A 92 22.13 4.82 -38.17
C ARG A 92 20.64 4.46 -38.06
N ASN A 93 19.89 5.08 -37.13
CA ASN A 93 18.42 4.95 -36.99
C ASN A 93 17.89 3.59 -36.45
N GLN A 94 18.65 2.90 -35.60
CA GLN A 94 18.17 1.76 -34.78
C GLN A 94 17.67 2.23 -33.41
N ASP A 95 16.80 3.24 -33.39
CA ASP A 95 16.30 3.80 -32.12
C ASP A 95 15.02 3.12 -31.63
N CYS A 96 14.55 2.08 -32.32
CA CYS A 96 13.31 1.35 -32.04
C CYS A 96 13.60 -0.04 -31.48
N VAL A 97 12.73 -0.57 -30.64
CA VAL A 97 12.99 -1.81 -29.89
C VAL A 97 11.92 -2.85 -30.14
N GLU A 98 12.34 -4.07 -30.46
CA GLU A 98 11.48 -5.24 -30.54
C GLU A 98 11.60 -6.14 -29.30
N ILE A 99 10.59 -6.96 -29.05
CA ILE A 99 10.58 -8.00 -28.00
C ILE A 99 10.41 -9.40 -28.59
N TYR A 100 11.27 -10.33 -28.18
CA TYR A 100 11.31 -11.72 -28.65
C TYR A 100 10.28 -12.63 -27.98
N ILE A 101 9.00 -12.43 -28.29
CA ILE A 101 7.92 -13.30 -27.78
C ILE A 101 8.06 -14.73 -28.32
N LYS A 102 8.15 -15.70 -27.41
CA LYS A 102 8.21 -17.14 -27.69
C LYS A 102 9.30 -17.50 -28.71
N ARG A 103 10.49 -16.89 -28.58
CA ARG A 103 11.68 -17.25 -29.34
C ARG A 103 12.44 -18.38 -28.62
N ASP A 104 13.06 -19.29 -29.36
CA ASP A 104 13.78 -20.44 -28.77
C ASP A 104 14.94 -20.03 -27.84
N LEU A 105 15.64 -18.95 -28.21
CA LEU A 105 16.71 -18.35 -27.44
C LEU A 105 16.35 -16.90 -27.13
N ASP A 106 16.69 -16.43 -25.92
CA ASP A 106 16.43 -15.07 -25.47
C ASP A 106 14.93 -14.68 -25.49
N ALA A 107 14.04 -15.61 -25.14
CA ALA A 107 12.60 -15.35 -25.04
C ALA A 107 12.30 -14.16 -24.10
N GLY A 108 11.43 -13.25 -24.55
CA GLY A 108 11.05 -12.03 -23.83
C GLY A 108 12.11 -10.93 -23.81
N ARG A 109 13.32 -11.18 -24.33
CA ARG A 109 14.42 -10.19 -24.38
C ARG A 109 14.23 -9.20 -25.52
N TRP A 110 14.96 -8.08 -25.43
CA TRP A 110 14.84 -6.96 -26.35
C TRP A 110 16.02 -6.85 -27.32
N ASN A 111 15.75 -6.26 -28.48
CA ASN A 111 16.76 -5.95 -29.50
C ASN A 111 16.46 -4.56 -30.11
N ASP A 112 17.50 -3.75 -30.30
CA ASP A 112 17.38 -2.50 -31.06
C ASP A 112 17.39 -2.79 -32.56
N GLU A 113 16.45 -2.19 -33.28
CA GLU A 113 16.19 -2.51 -34.68
C GLU A 113 15.78 -1.27 -35.46
N HIS A 114 16.02 -1.30 -36.77
CA HIS A 114 15.71 -0.22 -37.68
C HIS A 114 14.18 -0.01 -37.74
N CYS A 115 13.73 1.20 -37.39
CA CYS A 115 12.30 1.54 -37.20
C CYS A 115 11.40 1.25 -38.41
N GLN A 116 11.97 1.16 -39.63
CA GLN A 116 11.22 0.86 -40.85
C GLN A 116 10.91 -0.63 -41.07
N LYS A 117 11.52 -1.54 -40.29
CA LYS A 117 11.18 -2.97 -40.31
C LYS A 117 9.70 -3.16 -39.95
N LYS A 118 9.08 -4.17 -40.53
CA LYS A 118 7.66 -4.49 -40.31
C LYS A 118 7.54 -5.56 -39.23
N LYS A 119 6.82 -5.25 -38.15
CA LYS A 119 6.56 -6.13 -37.00
C LYS A 119 5.15 -5.90 -36.46
N ARG A 120 4.65 -6.79 -35.60
CA ARG A 120 3.35 -6.58 -34.96
C ARG A 120 3.41 -5.42 -33.97
N ALA A 121 2.31 -4.69 -33.84
CA ALA A 121 2.18 -3.67 -32.79
C ALA A 121 1.82 -4.36 -31.47
N LEU A 122 2.53 -4.05 -30.38
CA LEU A 122 2.13 -4.45 -29.02
C LEU A 122 1.75 -3.19 -28.23
N CYS A 123 0.47 -3.07 -27.94
CA CYS A 123 -0.16 -1.92 -27.33
C CYS A 123 -0.49 -2.19 -25.86
N TYR A 124 -0.63 -1.12 -25.09
CA TYR A 124 -1.26 -1.16 -23.78
C TYR A 124 -2.47 -0.22 -23.74
N GLN A 125 -3.40 -0.48 -22.84
CA GLN A 125 -4.54 0.38 -22.52
C GLN A 125 -4.63 0.59 -21.00
N ALA A 126 -4.56 1.85 -20.57
CA ALA A 126 -4.65 2.26 -19.17
C ALA A 126 -5.90 1.71 -18.51
N SER A 127 -5.73 1.07 -17.35
CA SER A 127 -6.84 0.60 -16.54
C SER A 127 -7.34 1.72 -15.63
N CYS A 128 -6.43 2.59 -15.16
CA CYS A 128 -6.78 3.75 -14.35
C CYS A 128 -7.60 4.78 -15.15
N GLN A 129 -8.70 5.21 -14.55
CA GLN A 129 -9.55 6.30 -15.03
C GLN A 129 -9.56 7.44 -14.01
N ARG A 130 -10.03 8.63 -14.43
CA ARG A 130 -10.14 9.79 -13.52
C ARG A 130 -11.02 9.51 -12.30
N SER A 131 -12.00 8.61 -12.42
CA SER A 131 -12.91 8.22 -11.35
C SER A 131 -12.44 7.01 -10.54
N SER A 132 -11.35 6.34 -10.95
CA SER A 132 -10.78 5.22 -10.20
C SER A 132 -10.41 5.65 -8.78
N CYS A 133 -10.45 4.71 -7.84
CA CYS A 133 -10.12 4.95 -6.44
C CYS A 133 -10.99 6.03 -5.79
N SER A 134 -12.20 6.24 -6.31
CA SER A 134 -13.16 7.25 -5.84
C SER A 134 -12.59 8.68 -5.73
N GLN A 135 -11.49 8.98 -6.43
CA GLN A 135 -10.69 10.20 -6.26
C GLN A 135 -10.17 10.42 -4.82
N ARG A 136 -10.06 9.33 -4.05
CA ARG A 136 -9.68 9.27 -2.62
C ARG A 136 -8.47 8.37 -2.39
N GLY A 137 -7.73 8.09 -3.45
CA GLY A 137 -6.47 7.37 -3.42
C GLY A 137 -5.69 7.58 -4.72
N GLU A 138 -4.44 7.16 -4.70
CA GLU A 138 -3.61 7.04 -5.90
C GLU A 138 -4.02 5.77 -6.65
N CYS A 139 -4.35 5.89 -7.94
CA CYS A 139 -4.60 4.74 -8.80
C CYS A 139 -3.28 4.15 -9.28
N VAL A 140 -3.03 2.91 -8.90
CA VAL A 140 -1.82 2.17 -9.23
C VAL A 140 -2.21 1.10 -10.24
N GLU A 141 -1.85 1.31 -11.50
CA GLU A 141 -1.95 0.32 -12.58
C GLU A 141 -1.43 -1.07 -12.09
N THR A 142 -2.04 -2.22 -12.43
CA THR A 142 -1.54 -3.62 -12.15
C THR A 142 -1.80 -4.63 -13.29
N ILE A 143 -1.21 -5.84 -13.29
CA ILE A 143 -1.31 -6.78 -14.45
C ILE A 143 -2.77 -7.11 -14.74
N GLY A 144 -3.27 -6.57 -15.86
CA GLY A 144 -4.64 -6.74 -16.31
C GLY A 144 -5.68 -5.91 -15.55
N ASN A 145 -5.31 -5.02 -14.62
CA ASN A 145 -6.24 -4.17 -13.86
C ASN A 145 -5.54 -2.95 -13.21
N TYR A 146 -6.07 -2.40 -12.12
CA TYR A 146 -5.41 -1.45 -11.21
C TYR A 146 -5.75 -1.79 -9.75
N THR A 147 -5.01 -1.21 -8.81
CA THR A 147 -5.27 -1.18 -7.36
C THR A 147 -5.28 0.27 -6.88
N CYS A 148 -5.76 0.50 -5.66
CA CYS A 148 -5.85 1.83 -5.09
C CYS A 148 -5.05 1.95 -3.80
N ASP A 149 -4.15 2.92 -3.76
CA ASP A 149 -3.45 3.34 -2.54
C ASP A 149 -4.26 4.47 -1.90
N CYS A 150 -5.13 4.11 -0.96
CA CYS A 150 -6.06 5.06 -0.38
C CYS A 150 -5.37 6.16 0.44
N TYR A 151 -5.87 7.39 0.31
CA TYR A 151 -5.45 8.49 1.17
C TYR A 151 -5.87 8.22 2.63
N PRO A 152 -5.20 8.86 3.61
CA PRO A 152 -5.55 8.68 5.02
C PRO A 152 -7.04 8.90 5.30
N GLY A 153 -7.64 7.98 6.05
CA GLY A 153 -9.06 8.03 6.43
C GLY A 153 -10.02 7.43 5.41
N PHE A 154 -9.52 6.85 4.32
CA PHE A 154 -10.31 6.10 3.33
C PHE A 154 -9.83 4.64 3.24
N TYR A 155 -10.75 3.75 2.88
CA TYR A 155 -10.45 2.33 2.71
C TYR A 155 -11.45 1.65 1.75
N GLY A 156 -11.18 0.38 1.43
CA GLY A 156 -11.89 -0.38 0.41
C GLY A 156 -11.08 -0.50 -0.87
N PRO A 157 -11.45 -1.43 -1.77
CA PRO A 157 -10.72 -1.67 -3.03
C PRO A 157 -10.69 -0.44 -3.95
N GLU A 158 -11.68 0.46 -3.85
CA GLU A 158 -11.80 1.70 -4.63
C GLU A 158 -11.75 2.94 -3.73
N CYS A 159 -11.24 2.81 -2.49
CA CYS A 159 -11.24 3.89 -1.49
C CYS A 159 -12.62 4.54 -1.29
N GLU A 160 -13.67 3.72 -1.43
CA GLU A 160 -15.06 4.14 -1.42
C GLU A 160 -15.59 4.37 0.00
N HIS A 161 -14.95 3.78 1.00
CA HIS A 161 -15.36 3.89 2.39
C HIS A 161 -14.54 4.95 3.14
N VAL A 162 -15.19 5.58 4.12
CA VAL A 162 -14.56 6.56 5.02
C VAL A 162 -14.47 5.96 6.41
N VAL A 163 -13.31 6.11 7.05
CA VAL A 163 -13.09 5.68 8.44
C VAL A 163 -14.08 6.39 9.36
N ARG A 164 -14.64 5.64 10.32
CA ARG A 164 -15.61 6.14 11.31
C ARG A 164 -15.02 6.04 12.71
N CYS A 165 -15.23 7.08 13.51
CA CYS A 165 -14.92 7.11 14.92
C CYS A 165 -16.14 6.71 15.76
N LYS A 166 -15.89 6.37 17.03
CA LYS A 166 -16.95 6.06 18.00
C LYS A 166 -17.88 7.27 18.15
N ASN A 167 -19.18 7.03 18.14
CA ASN A 167 -20.19 8.07 18.41
C ASN A 167 -19.97 8.68 19.79
N LEU A 168 -20.01 10.01 19.87
CA LEU A 168 -19.88 10.77 21.11
C LEU A 168 -21.29 11.18 21.58
N HIS A 169 -21.69 10.73 22.77
CA HIS A 169 -22.98 11.04 23.39
C HIS A 169 -22.79 11.48 24.86
N PRO A 170 -23.54 12.48 25.37
CA PRO A 170 -24.51 13.35 24.69
C PRO A 170 -23.88 14.18 23.56
N GLY A 171 -24.65 14.48 22.51
CA GLY A 171 -24.12 15.01 21.23
C GLY A 171 -23.51 16.40 21.36
N PRO A 172 -22.17 16.55 21.28
CA PRO A 172 -21.53 17.86 21.16
C PRO A 172 -21.92 18.53 19.83
N ASP A 173 -21.63 19.83 19.70
CA ASP A 173 -21.77 20.53 18.42
C ASP A 173 -20.73 19.97 17.44
N CYS A 174 -21.17 19.15 16.49
CA CYS A 174 -20.29 18.44 15.55
C CYS A 174 -20.46 18.90 14.11
N SER A 175 -19.34 19.00 13.40
CA SER A 175 -19.28 19.13 11.95
C SER A 175 -18.83 17.81 11.32
N HIS A 176 -19.56 17.36 10.30
CA HIS A 176 -19.41 16.03 9.68
C HIS A 176 -19.20 16.11 8.16
N PRO A 177 -18.04 16.60 7.67
CA PRO A 177 -17.84 16.88 6.24
C PRO A 177 -17.89 15.64 5.34
N LEU A 178 -17.60 14.46 5.88
CA LEU A 178 -17.52 13.19 5.15
C LEU A 178 -18.53 12.13 5.66
N GLY A 179 -19.53 12.56 6.42
CA GLY A 179 -20.53 11.70 7.08
C GLY A 179 -20.40 11.72 8.61
N GLU A 180 -21.46 11.29 9.28
CA GLU A 180 -21.58 11.34 10.74
C GLU A 180 -20.42 10.62 11.43
N PHE A 181 -19.73 11.31 12.34
CA PHE A 181 -18.57 10.81 13.09
C PHE A 181 -17.49 10.13 12.21
N SER A 182 -17.38 10.53 10.94
CA SER A 182 -16.35 10.04 10.02
C SER A 182 -15.05 10.84 10.13
N TYR A 183 -13.99 10.38 9.47
CA TYR A 183 -12.70 11.07 9.35
C TYR A 183 -12.88 12.57 9.07
N ASN A 184 -12.10 13.41 9.75
CA ASN A 184 -12.21 14.88 9.77
C ASN A 184 -13.50 15.45 10.36
N SER A 185 -14.35 14.64 10.99
CA SER A 185 -15.39 15.18 11.86
C SER A 185 -14.75 15.89 13.05
N THR A 186 -15.29 17.05 13.40
CA THR A 186 -14.83 17.84 14.54
C THR A 186 -16.01 18.10 15.46
N CYS A 187 -15.84 17.85 16.75
CA CYS A 187 -16.88 18.01 17.75
C CYS A 187 -16.40 18.95 18.85
N LYS A 188 -17.21 19.98 19.15
CA LYS A 188 -16.94 20.98 20.18
C LYS A 188 -17.82 20.75 21.41
N PHE A 189 -17.17 20.67 22.55
CA PHE A 189 -17.79 20.48 23.86
C PHE A 189 -17.89 21.80 24.61
N GLN A 190 -18.99 21.95 25.34
CA GLN A 190 -19.25 23.09 26.22
C GLN A 190 -19.95 22.57 27.46
N CYS A 191 -19.53 23.04 28.63
CA CYS A 191 -20.19 22.73 29.90
C CYS A 191 -21.29 23.75 30.18
N GLN A 192 -22.27 23.33 30.99
CA GLN A 192 -23.28 24.24 31.51
C GLN A 192 -22.64 25.29 32.44
N GLU A 193 -23.32 26.42 32.63
CA GLU A 193 -22.87 27.47 33.54
C GLU A 193 -22.62 26.90 34.95
N GLY A 194 -21.48 27.24 35.55
CA GLY A 194 -21.05 26.72 36.85
C GLY A 194 -20.18 25.46 36.79
N PHE A 195 -19.93 24.88 35.61
CA PHE A 195 -19.01 23.74 35.43
C PHE A 195 -17.82 24.11 34.52
N GLU A 196 -16.66 23.53 34.81
CA GLU A 196 -15.44 23.65 34.01
C GLU A 196 -15.13 22.37 33.24
N LEU A 197 -14.66 22.55 32.01
CA LEU A 197 -14.35 21.46 31.08
C LEU A 197 -12.97 20.86 31.38
N GLN A 198 -12.94 19.57 31.70
CA GLN A 198 -11.73 18.79 31.98
C GLN A 198 -11.33 18.01 30.72
N GLY A 199 -10.42 18.57 29.94
CA GLY A 199 -9.92 17.97 28.70
C GLY A 199 -9.83 18.98 27.56
N LEU A 200 -9.81 18.48 26.31
CA LEU A 200 -9.85 19.33 25.13
C LEU A 200 -11.30 19.73 24.82
N ASP A 201 -11.51 21.01 24.53
CA ASP A 201 -12.82 21.54 24.14
C ASP A 201 -13.25 21.10 22.73
N THR A 202 -12.29 20.65 21.91
CA THR A 202 -12.50 20.27 20.53
C THR A 202 -11.73 18.97 20.23
N VAL A 203 -12.44 17.98 19.69
CA VAL A 203 -11.85 16.71 19.25
C VAL A 203 -12.10 16.47 17.77
N GLN A 204 -11.16 15.83 17.09
CA GLN A 204 -11.25 15.50 15.66
C GLN A 204 -11.10 13.99 15.42
N CYS A 205 -11.89 13.44 14.50
CA CYS A 205 -11.80 12.04 14.10
C CYS A 205 -10.61 11.82 13.17
N LEU A 206 -9.67 10.98 13.59
CA LEU A 206 -8.44 10.68 12.88
C LEU A 206 -8.61 9.53 11.88
N ALA A 207 -7.65 9.42 10.96
CA ALA A 207 -7.58 8.33 9.99
C ALA A 207 -7.46 6.93 10.63
N SER A 208 -7.03 6.86 11.90
CA SER A 208 -6.97 5.63 12.67
C SER A 208 -8.33 5.15 13.21
N GLY A 209 -9.39 5.94 13.05
CA GLY A 209 -10.71 5.67 13.66
C GLY A 209 -10.82 6.07 15.12
N ASN A 210 -9.81 6.76 15.66
CA ASN A 210 -9.83 7.32 17.01
C ASN A 210 -10.00 8.84 16.97
N TRP A 211 -10.57 9.38 18.04
CA TRP A 211 -10.57 10.82 18.29
C TRP A 211 -9.18 11.29 18.75
N THR A 212 -8.86 12.56 18.52
CA THR A 212 -7.62 13.20 19.00
C THR A 212 -7.46 13.16 20.51
N ALA A 213 -8.56 13.13 21.26
CA ALA A 213 -8.61 12.93 22.70
C ALA A 213 -9.91 12.22 23.11
N ALA A 214 -9.96 11.73 24.35
CA ALA A 214 -11.21 11.26 24.94
C ALA A 214 -12.21 12.42 25.08
N ALA A 215 -13.51 12.08 25.16
CA ALA A 215 -14.54 13.08 25.44
C ALA A 215 -14.24 13.75 26.81
N PRO A 216 -14.27 15.09 26.90
CA PRO A 216 -14.00 15.79 28.15
C PRO A 216 -15.15 15.62 29.15
N GLU A 217 -14.82 15.77 30.42
CA GLU A 217 -15.80 15.75 31.52
C GLU A 217 -16.10 17.17 32.00
N CYS A 218 -17.33 17.43 32.44
CA CYS A 218 -17.69 18.69 33.09
C CYS A 218 -17.64 18.51 34.60
N ALA A 219 -16.73 19.22 35.27
CA ALA A 219 -16.55 19.15 36.72
C ALA A 219 -16.86 20.51 37.37
N GLU A 220 -17.30 20.47 38.63
CA GLU A 220 -17.40 21.67 39.46
C GLU A 220 -16.02 22.37 39.56
N PRO A 221 -15.94 23.70 39.46
CA PRO A 221 -14.71 24.45 39.67
C PRO A 221 -14.15 24.11 41.06
N LEU A 222 -12.85 23.85 41.16
CA LEU A 222 -12.22 23.50 42.44
C LEU A 222 -12.41 24.58 43.53
N GLN A 223 -12.78 25.80 43.13
CA GLN A 223 -13.04 26.94 44.00
C GLN A 223 -14.49 26.99 44.56
N SER A 224 -15.41 26.16 44.05
CA SER A 224 -16.78 26.05 44.61
C SER A 224 -16.85 25.11 45.82
N ARG A 225 -15.81 24.28 46.04
CA ARG A 225 -15.66 23.48 47.25
C ARG A 225 -15.38 24.40 48.43
N SER A 226 -16.34 24.51 49.34
CA SER A 226 -16.15 25.26 50.58
C SER A 226 -14.96 24.69 51.37
N GLU A 227 -14.23 25.53 52.12
CA GLU A 227 -13.22 25.08 53.10
C GLU A 227 -13.80 24.06 54.11
N ALA A 228 -15.12 24.00 54.25
CA ALA A 228 -15.83 23.02 55.08
C ALA A 228 -15.84 21.58 54.51
N GLU A 229 -15.68 21.39 53.19
CA GLU A 229 -15.62 20.04 52.57
C GLU A 229 -14.18 19.49 52.50
N MET A 230 -13.16 20.34 52.34
CA MET A 230 -11.75 19.90 52.47
C MET A 230 -11.44 19.36 53.88
N ASN A 231 -12.07 19.92 54.92
CA ASN A 231 -11.91 19.45 56.30
C ASN A 231 -12.61 18.11 56.60
N GLN A 232 -13.46 17.58 55.71
CA GLN A 232 -14.07 16.26 55.91
C GLN A 232 -13.20 15.09 55.41
N MET A 233 -12.21 15.34 54.53
CA MET A 233 -11.25 14.31 54.12
C MET A 233 -10.12 14.11 55.15
N GLU A 234 -9.78 15.12 55.95
CA GLU A 234 -8.74 15.00 57.00
C GLU A 234 -9.16 14.11 58.19
N MET A 235 -10.47 13.94 58.45
CA MET A 235 -10.96 13.11 59.57
C MET A 235 -10.92 11.59 59.31
N SER A 236 -10.44 11.15 58.14
CA SER A 236 -10.28 9.72 57.80
C SER A 236 -8.85 9.19 57.92
N SER A 237 -7.89 10.05 58.26
CA SER A 237 -6.50 9.65 58.52
C SER A 237 -6.38 9.08 59.95
N PRO A 238 -5.82 7.87 60.16
CA PRO A 238 -5.55 7.39 61.52
C PRO A 238 -4.44 8.24 62.16
N PRO A 239 -4.44 8.41 63.50
CA PRO A 239 -3.43 9.23 64.16
C PRO A 239 -2.04 8.61 64.01
N PRO A 240 -0.97 9.42 63.97
CA PRO A 240 0.39 8.89 63.97
C PRO A 240 0.63 8.17 65.31
N ALA A 241 1.23 6.98 65.22
CA ALA A 241 1.67 6.27 66.41
C ALA A 241 2.80 7.07 67.08
N ASP A 242 2.55 7.55 68.31
CA ASP A 242 3.57 8.19 69.12
C ASP A 242 4.54 7.14 69.69
N ASP A 243 5.82 7.47 69.57
CA ASP A 243 7.00 6.70 69.94
C ASP A 243 7.11 6.41 71.45
N ALA A 244 7.49 5.17 71.81
CA ALA A 244 8.50 4.93 72.84
C ALA A 244 9.01 3.47 72.80
N ILE A 245 10.30 3.26 72.48
CA ILE A 245 11.36 2.86 73.44
C ILE A 245 12.66 2.58 72.65
N TYR A 246 13.69 3.35 72.98
CA TYR A 246 15.09 3.05 72.70
C TYR A 246 15.57 1.90 73.60
N ALA A 247 16.14 0.83 73.02
CA ALA A 247 17.34 0.17 73.55
C ALA A 247 17.98 -0.78 72.52
N ASN A 248 19.23 -0.45 72.16
CA ASN A 248 20.29 -1.19 71.47
C ASN A 248 20.20 -2.73 71.42
N PHE A 249 20.61 -3.35 70.30
CA PHE A 249 21.88 -4.09 70.18
C PHE A 249 22.21 -4.49 68.72
N ASN A 250 23.51 -4.46 68.42
CA ASN A 250 24.24 -4.62 67.14
C ASN A 250 23.92 -5.87 66.28
N PHE A 251 24.08 -5.75 64.94
CA PHE A 251 25.20 -6.39 64.20
C PHE A 251 25.35 -5.84 62.76
N HIS A 252 26.60 -5.53 62.38
CA HIS A 252 27.16 -5.54 61.01
C HIS A 252 26.73 -6.83 60.27
N GLU A 253 26.62 -6.98 58.95
CA GLU A 253 27.47 -6.54 57.83
C GLU A 253 26.89 -7.14 56.54
N ARG A 254 27.28 -6.54 55.40
CA ARG A 254 27.51 -7.14 54.06
C ARG A 254 26.42 -7.13 52.97
N ASP A 255 26.77 -6.32 51.98
CA ASP A 255 27.07 -6.65 50.59
C ASP A 255 25.96 -6.79 49.53
N THR A 256 26.30 -6.08 48.46
CA THR A 256 25.71 -5.78 47.17
C THR A 256 25.65 -6.95 46.18
N GLN A 257 24.86 -6.71 45.11
CA GLN A 257 24.86 -7.28 43.74
C GLN A 257 23.83 -8.39 43.51
N ALA A 258 22.76 -8.13 42.75
CA ALA A 258 22.64 -8.04 41.28
C ALA A 258 22.42 -9.43 40.65
N GLU A 259 21.24 -9.65 40.07
CA GLU A 259 20.95 -10.80 39.21
C GLU A 259 20.42 -10.33 37.86
N GLU A 260 21.10 -10.81 36.81
CA GLU A 260 20.76 -10.71 35.39
C GLU A 260 19.68 -11.73 35.01
N GLU A 261 18.80 -11.34 34.09
CA GLU A 261 17.80 -12.20 33.45
C GLU A 261 18.46 -13.17 32.46
N VAL A 262 18.12 -14.47 32.57
CA VAL A 262 18.43 -15.48 31.55
C VAL A 262 17.12 -16.00 30.95
N TYR A 263 16.88 -15.69 29.68
CA TYR A 263 15.83 -16.29 28.85
C TYR A 263 16.21 -17.73 28.47
N THR A 264 15.32 -18.69 28.71
CA THR A 264 15.43 -20.06 28.18
C THR A 264 14.45 -20.27 27.03
N GLU A 265 14.96 -20.74 25.88
CA GLU A 265 14.18 -21.15 24.70
C GLU A 265 13.36 -22.41 24.96
N GLU A 266 12.05 -22.36 24.67
CA GLU A 266 11.18 -23.55 24.61
C GLU A 266 11.30 -24.27 23.26
N LYS A 267 11.50 -25.59 23.36
CA LYS A 267 11.76 -26.54 22.28
C LYS A 267 10.45 -27.01 21.63
N ILE A 268 10.20 -26.59 20.38
CA ILE A 268 9.05 -27.03 19.56
C ILE A 268 9.24 -28.52 19.18
N ARG A 269 8.22 -29.35 19.44
CA ARG A 269 8.16 -30.77 19.02
C ARG A 269 7.68 -30.90 17.56
N PRO A 270 8.15 -31.90 16.78
CA PRO A 270 7.69 -32.12 15.42
C PRO A 270 6.32 -32.80 15.38
N ILE A 271 5.49 -32.42 14.41
CA ILE A 271 4.20 -33.05 14.10
C ILE A 271 4.48 -34.28 13.23
N GLU A 272 4.00 -35.45 13.66
CA GLU A 272 4.02 -36.70 12.90
C GLU A 272 3.02 -36.64 11.74
N THR A 273 3.51 -36.96 10.54
CA THR A 273 2.71 -37.21 9.34
C THR A 273 2.24 -38.67 9.32
N ASN A 274 0.93 -38.90 9.32
CA ASN A 274 0.35 -40.20 8.98
C ASN A 274 -0.08 -40.18 7.51
N ASP A 275 0.71 -40.86 6.68
CA ASP A 275 0.29 -41.41 5.39
C ASP A 275 -0.36 -42.77 5.64
N ASP A 276 -1.58 -42.97 5.12
CA ASP A 276 -2.04 -44.25 4.56
C ASP A 276 -3.34 -44.02 3.76
N ASN A 277 -3.16 -43.59 2.51
CA ASN A 277 -3.45 -44.36 1.29
C ASN A 277 -4.75 -45.22 1.24
N ILE A 278 -5.58 -45.05 0.19
CA ILE A 278 -5.84 -46.06 -0.88
C ILE A 278 -7.20 -45.89 -1.65
N TYR A 279 -7.06 -45.55 -2.95
CA TYR A 279 -7.74 -46.07 -4.17
C TYR A 279 -9.17 -45.70 -4.65
N THR A 280 -9.18 -45.33 -5.95
CA THR A 280 -10.21 -45.49 -7.03
C THR A 280 -11.38 -44.48 -7.04
N ASN A 281 -11.85 -43.94 -8.17
CA ASN A 281 -12.01 -44.56 -9.49
C ASN A 281 -12.09 -43.52 -10.64
N ILE A 282 -11.66 -43.98 -11.81
CA ILE A 282 -11.69 -43.34 -13.11
C ILE A 282 -13.09 -43.47 -13.73
N ASN A 283 -13.69 -42.41 -14.30
CA ASN A 283 -14.22 -42.44 -15.67
C ASN A 283 -14.73 -41.07 -16.18
N PRO A 284 -14.46 -40.71 -17.46
CA PRO A 284 -15.05 -39.56 -18.14
C PRO A 284 -16.30 -39.96 -18.95
N ARG A 285 -17.19 -39.00 -19.26
CA ARG A 285 -18.00 -38.99 -20.51
C ARG A 285 -18.80 -37.69 -20.71
N HIS A 286 -18.52 -37.05 -21.84
CA HIS A 286 -19.41 -36.42 -22.82
C HIS A 286 -20.81 -35.92 -22.40
N ARG A 287 -21.03 -34.61 -22.60
CA ARG A 287 -21.85 -34.09 -23.71
C ARG A 287 -21.40 -32.68 -24.10
#